data_AF-A0A1I1NB14-F1
#
_entry.id   AF-A0A1I1NB14-F1
#
_cell.length_a   1.000
_cell.length_b   1.000
_cell.length_c   1.000
_cell.angle_alpha   90.00
_cell.angle_beta   90.00
_cell.angle_gamma   90.00
#
_symmetry.space_group_name_H-M   'P 1'
#
loop_
_entity.id
_entity.type
_entity.pdbx_description
1 polymer ?
#
loop_
_entity_poly.entity_id
_entity_poly.type
_entity_poly.pdbx_seq_one_letter_code
_entity_poly.pdbx_strand_id
1 'polypeptide(L)'
;MYKNDKVIRRYSESFKLKILDELTTGKLNKNQLGKLYGINPTTINEWIRKYERKDLMNTRIKVETKDEITRIKELQKEIEQLKKLLLKKDL
;
A
#
# COMPACT_ATOMS: atom_id res chain seq x y z
N MET A 1 -21.84 6.58 -30.28
CA MET A 1 -20.51 5.98 -30.00
C MET A 1 -19.75 6.93 -29.08
N TYR A 2 -19.29 6.47 -27.92
CA TYR A 2 -18.47 7.29 -27.03
C TYR A 2 -17.11 7.54 -27.69
N LYS A 3 -16.79 8.80 -28.01
CA LYS A 3 -15.44 9.21 -28.41
C LYS A 3 -14.56 9.15 -27.16
N ASN A 4 -13.64 8.20 -27.12
CA ASN A 4 -12.75 8.02 -25.99
C ASN A 4 -11.49 8.86 -26.24
N ASP A 5 -11.58 10.17 -26.02
CA ASP A 5 -10.48 11.13 -26.23
C ASP A 5 -9.38 11.04 -25.15
N LYS A 6 -9.28 9.89 -24.47
CA LYS A 6 -8.27 9.66 -23.44
C LYS A 6 -6.90 9.54 -24.07
N VAL A 7 -6.01 10.46 -23.69
CA VAL A 7 -4.60 10.42 -24.08
C VAL A 7 -3.92 9.20 -23.42
N ILE A 8 -3.56 8.22 -24.24
CA ILE A 8 -2.79 7.05 -23.80
C ILE A 8 -1.31 7.43 -23.80
N ARG A 9 -0.70 7.48 -22.62
CA ARG A 9 0.75 7.70 -22.48
C ARG A 9 1.47 6.35 -22.47
N ARG A 10 2.48 6.21 -23.33
CA ARG A 10 3.38 5.04 -23.35
C ARG A 10 4.78 5.51 -22.95
N TYR A 11 5.38 4.77 -22.02
CA TYR A 11 6.71 5.08 -21.49
C TYR A 11 7.71 4.02 -21.97
N SER A 12 8.87 4.47 -22.43
CA SER A 12 9.98 3.59 -22.79
C SER A 12 10.51 2.86 -21.56
N GLU A 13 11.14 1.70 -21.77
CA GLU A 13 11.67 0.88 -20.67
C GLU A 13 12.82 1.61 -19.93
N SER A 14 13.69 2.30 -20.66
CA SER A 14 14.77 3.12 -20.10
C SER A 14 14.24 4.22 -19.18
N PHE A 15 13.13 4.85 -19.56
CA PHE A 15 12.50 5.88 -18.75
C PHE A 15 11.94 5.30 -17.45
N LYS A 16 11.29 4.14 -17.49
CA LYS A 16 10.78 3.47 -16.28
C LYS A 16 11.91 3.17 -15.31
N LEU A 17 13.02 2.64 -15.80
CA LEU A 17 14.19 2.31 -14.98
C LEU A 17 14.81 3.57 -14.35
N LYS A 18 14.92 4.67 -15.12
CA LYS A 18 15.38 5.96 -14.59
C LYS A 18 14.54 6.44 -13.41
N ILE A 19 13.22 6.38 -13.52
CA ILE A 19 12.30 6.80 -12.44
C ILE A 19 12.44 5.91 -11.20
N LEU A 20 12.63 4.60 -11.37
CA LEU A 20 12.85 3.68 -10.25
C LEU A 20 14.20 3.89 -9.56
N ASP A 21 15.25 4.22 -10.32
CA ASP A 21 16.55 4.57 -9.77
C ASP A 21 16.48 5.87 -8.96
N GLU A 22 15.82 6.91 -9.50
CA GLU A 22 15.56 8.16 -8.77
C GLU A 22 14.77 7.92 -7.47
N LEU A 23 13.79 7.02 -7.47
CA LEU A 23 13.10 6.61 -6.23
C LEU A 23 14.02 5.94 -5.22
N THR A 24 14.98 5.15 -5.69
CA THR A 24 15.95 4.43 -4.84
C THR A 24 16.87 5.40 -4.12
N THR A 25 17.22 6.52 -4.76
CA THR A 25 18.04 7.56 -4.11
C THR A 25 17.35 8.25 -2.93
N GLY A 26 16.03 8.09 -2.77
CA GLY A 26 15.26 8.62 -1.65
C GLY A 26 15.08 10.15 -1.65
N LYS A 27 15.58 10.87 -2.67
CA LYS A 27 15.50 12.33 -2.75
C LYS A 27 14.08 12.85 -2.93
N LEU A 28 13.24 12.08 -3.64
CA LEU A 28 11.87 12.45 -3.98
C LEU A 28 10.92 11.29 -3.70
N ASN A 29 9.74 11.60 -3.16
CA ASN A 29 8.70 10.62 -2.99
C ASN A 29 7.95 10.36 -4.32
N LYS A 30 7.20 9.25 -4.39
CA LYS A 30 6.42 8.85 -5.58
C LYS A 30 5.45 9.93 -6.07
N ASN A 31 4.85 10.69 -5.16
CA ASN A 31 3.93 11.77 -5.51
C ASN A 31 4.66 12.98 -6.10
N GLN A 32 5.84 13.32 -5.58
CA GLN A 32 6.69 14.40 -6.09
C GLN A 32 7.23 14.03 -7.48
N LEU A 33 7.73 12.80 -7.65
CA LEU A 33 8.15 12.28 -8.95
C LEU A 33 7.01 12.23 -9.97
N GLY A 34 5.83 11.80 -9.52
CA GLY A 34 4.63 11.83 -10.35
C GLY A 34 4.26 13.23 -10.81
N LYS A 35 4.33 14.24 -9.93
CA LYS A 35 4.10 15.64 -10.29
C LYS A 35 5.17 16.19 -11.24
N LEU A 36 6.44 15.86 -11.01
CA LEU A 36 7.58 16.34 -11.81
C LEU A 36 7.50 15.84 -13.26
N TYR A 37 7.18 14.56 -13.44
CA TYR A 37 7.18 13.93 -14.76
C TYR A 37 5.78 13.78 -15.37
N GLY A 38 4.73 14.27 -14.71
CA GLY A 38 3.34 14.13 -15.17
C GLY A 38 2.83 12.68 -15.16
N ILE A 39 3.37 11.84 -14.28
CA ILE A 39 3.05 10.41 -14.16
C ILE A 39 2.13 10.21 -12.96
N ASN A 40 1.10 9.38 -13.11
CA ASN A 40 0.28 9.01 -11.96
C ASN A 40 1.11 8.13 -11.00
N PRO A 41 1.12 8.41 -9.68
CA PRO A 41 1.75 7.54 -8.69
C PRO A 41 1.31 6.08 -8.76
N THR A 42 0.09 5.79 -9.25
CA THR A 42 -0.36 4.41 -9.50
C THR A 42 0.46 3.71 -10.59
N THR A 43 0.77 4.41 -11.69
CA THR A 43 1.62 3.89 -12.77
C THR A 43 3.04 3.58 -12.27
N ILE A 44 3.58 4.42 -11.38
CA ILE A 44 4.87 4.18 -10.74
C ILE A 44 4.81 2.91 -9.87
N ASN A 45 3.73 2.71 -9.11
CA ASN A 45 3.54 1.48 -8.32
C ASN A 45 3.39 0.22 -9.21
N GLU A 46 2.77 0.33 -10.39
CA GLU A 46 2.72 -0.76 -11.37
C GLU A 46 4.12 -1.13 -11.86
N TRP A 47 5.00 -0.16 -12.11
CA TRP A 47 6.38 -0.45 -12.48
C TRP A 47 7.13 -1.12 -11.33
N ILE A 48 7.00 -0.61 -10.10
CA ILE A 48 7.60 -1.23 -8.91
C ILE A 48 7.20 -2.72 -8.80
N ARG A 49 5.93 -3.05 -9.07
CA ARG A 49 5.46 -4.44 -9.11
C ARG A 49 6.03 -5.22 -10.30
N LYS A 50 6.05 -4.63 -11.50
CA LYS A 50 6.56 -5.26 -12.72
C LYS A 50 8.05 -5.64 -12.61
N TYR A 51 8.86 -4.80 -11.98
CA TYR A 51 10.29 -5.03 -11.78
C TYR A 51 10.63 -5.64 -10.40
N GLU A 52 9.62 -6.12 -9.67
CA GLU A 52 9.79 -6.80 -8.36
C GLU A 52 10.60 -6.01 -7.32
N ARG A 53 10.58 -4.66 -7.39
CA ARG A 53 11.30 -3.77 -6.49
C ARG A 53 10.59 -3.61 -5.15
N LYS A 54 10.54 -4.70 -4.37
CA LYS A 54 9.88 -4.75 -3.04
C LYS A 54 10.44 -3.72 -2.07
N ASP A 55 11.71 -3.35 -2.24
CA ASP A 55 12.40 -2.30 -1.50
C ASP A 55 11.75 -0.92 -1.67
N LEU A 56 11.13 -0.65 -2.82
CA LEU A 56 10.43 0.60 -3.11
C LEU A 56 8.95 0.55 -2.72
N MET A 57 8.45 -0.55 -2.15
CA MET A 57 7.07 -0.61 -1.68
C MET A 57 6.88 0.21 -0.41
N ASN A 58 5.71 0.83 -0.26
CA ASN A 58 5.43 1.64 0.92
C ASN A 58 5.28 0.73 2.15
N THR A 59 6.07 0.98 3.18
CA THR A 59 5.84 0.37 4.50
C THR A 59 4.55 0.94 5.07
N ARG A 60 3.53 0.09 5.23
CA ARG A 60 2.29 0.46 5.93
C ARG A 60 2.55 0.43 7.43
N ILE A 61 2.74 1.59 8.03
CA ILE A 61 2.75 1.75 9.48
C ILE A 61 1.33 2.12 9.90
N LYS A 62 0.66 1.25 10.66
CA LYS A 62 -0.57 1.62 11.37
C LYS A 62 -0.17 2.37 12.63
N VAL A 63 -0.67 3.60 12.77
CA VAL A 63 -0.55 4.37 14.01
C VAL A 63 -1.86 4.15 14.77
N GLU A 64 -1.80 3.34 15.81
CA GLU A 64 -2.93 3.07 16.71
C GLU A 64 -2.69 3.83 18.01
N THR A 65 -3.75 4.40 18.57
CA THR A 65 -3.70 5.06 19.87
C THR A 65 -3.61 4.02 20.99
N LYS A 66 -3.04 4.38 22.15
CA LYS A 66 -2.89 3.43 23.28
C LYS A 66 -4.23 2.81 23.70
N ASP A 67 -5.32 3.56 23.60
CA ASP A 67 -6.66 3.15 24.00
C ASP A 67 -7.28 2.13 23.03
N GLU A 68 -6.93 2.19 21.74
CA GLU A 68 -7.35 1.19 20.75
C GLU A 68 -6.68 -0.17 21.03
N ILE A 69 -5.40 -0.15 21.43
CA ILE A 69 -4.65 -1.37 21.76
C ILE A 69 -5.22 -2.05 23.01
N THR A 70 -5.57 -1.28 24.05
CA THR A 70 -6.16 -1.82 25.27
C THR A 70 -7.54 -2.40 24.99
N ARG A 71 -8.37 -1.71 24.20
CA ARG A 71 -9.70 -2.21 23.83
C ARG A 71 -9.64 -3.49 23.01
N ILE A 72 -8.70 -3.60 22.07
CA ILE A 72 -8.48 -4.84 21.30
C ILE A 72 -8.13 -6.01 22.23
N LYS A 73 -7.27 -5.80 23.23
CA LYS A 73 -6.90 -6.85 24.19
C LYS A 73 -8.06 -7.30 25.07
N GLU A 74 -8.88 -6.35 25.55
CA GLU A 74 -10.08 -6.66 26.32
C GLU A 74 -11.06 -7.50 25.52
N LEU A 75 -11.36 -7.09 24.29
CA LEU A 75 -12.27 -7.81 23.40
C LEU A 75 -11.75 -9.21 23.05
N GLN A 76 -10.43 -9.37 22.86
CA GLN A 76 -9.83 -10.70 22.67
C GLN A 76 -10.04 -11.62 23.87
N LYS A 77 -9.87 -11.09 25.08
CA LYS A 77 -10.06 -11.85 26.33
C LYS A 77 -11.53 -12.25 26.53
N GLU A 78 -12.45 -11.34 26.22
CA GLU A 78 -13.88 -11.59 26.29
C GLU A 78 -14.33 -12.66 25.28
N ILE A 79 -13.83 -12.60 24.04
CA ILE A 79 -14.06 -13.64 23.03
C ILE A 79 -13.54 -15.00 23.51
N GLU A 80 -12.36 -15.05 24.14
CA GLU A 80 -11.79 -16.30 24.65
C GLU A 80 -12.66 -16.90 25.78
N GLN A 81 -13.14 -16.05 26.69
CA GLN A 81 -14.04 -16.46 27.78
C GLN A 81 -15.38 -16.97 27.23
N LEU A 82 -15.98 -16.24 26.28
CA LEU A 82 -17.24 -16.64 25.64
C LEU A 82 -17.09 -17.97 24.89
N LYS A 83 -15.98 -18.18 24.17
CA LYS A 83 -15.68 -19.46 23.51
C LYS A 83 -15.58 -20.62 24.49
N LYS A 84 -14.91 -20.43 25.64
CA LYS A 84 -14.80 -21.46 26.69
C LYS A 84 -16.14 -21.79 27.32
N LEU A 85 -17.02 -20.80 27.50
CA LEU A 85 -18.36 -21.01 28.04
C LEU A 85 -19.27 -21.76 27.06
N LEU A 86 -19.15 -21.47 25.76
CA LEU A 86 -19.87 -22.19 24.71
C LEU A 86 -19.47 -23.67 24.68
N LEU A 87 -18.15 -23.94 24.69
CA LEU A 87 -17.58 -25.30 24.75
C LEU A 87 -18.05 -26.11 25.97
N LYS A 88 -18.40 -25.46 27.08
CA LYS A 88 -18.95 -26.12 28.28
C LYS A 88 -20.46 -26.36 28.21
N LYS A 89 -21.19 -25.64 27.36
CA LYS A 89 -22.65 -25.72 27.23
C LYS A 89 -23.08 -26.76 26.21
N ASP A 90 -22.19 -27.08 25.27
CA ASP A 90 -22.39 -28.12 24.24
C ASP A 90 -21.97 -29.53 24.73
N LEU A 91 -21.71 -29.70 26.04
CA LEU A 91 -21.34 -30.96 26.71
C LEU A 91 -22.44 -31.43 27.67
#